data_AF-A0A2G3K5F4-F1
#
_entry.id   AF-A0A2G3K5F4-F1
#
_cell.length_a   1.000
_cell.length_b   1.000
_cell.length_c   1.000
_cell.angle_alpha   90.00
_cell.angle_beta   90.00
_cell.angle_gamma   90.00
#
_symmetry.space_group_name_H-M   'P 1'
#
loop_
_entity.id
_entity.type
_entity.pdbx_description
1 polymer ?
#
loop_
_entity_poly.entity_id
_entity_poly.type
_entity_poly.pdbx_seq_one_letter_code
_entity_poly.pdbx_strand_id
1 'polypeptide(L)'
;METRNPSISPLRQRMIEDMRMRKFGEKTQTQYVRAVRQFAKYLGRSPETASVEELRNYQLHLVDHGTSPASLNAAICGLKFFF
;
A
#
# COMPACT_ATOMS: atom_id res chain seq x y z
N MET A 1 -25.24 -8.97 4.15
CA MET A 1 -24.89 -8.79 2.72
C MET A 1 -23.88 -7.67 2.65
N GLU A 2 -22.60 -8.00 2.48
CA GLU A 2 -21.56 -6.99 2.23
C GLU A 2 -21.81 -6.37 0.86
N THR A 3 -22.11 -5.08 0.86
CA THR A 3 -22.16 -4.26 -0.35
C THR A 3 -20.76 -4.22 -0.94
N ARG A 4 -20.48 -5.11 -1.89
CA ARG A 4 -19.35 -4.92 -2.82
C ARG A 4 -19.58 -3.61 -3.54
N ASN A 5 -18.93 -2.56 -3.06
CA ASN A 5 -18.95 -1.26 -3.71
C ASN A 5 -18.15 -1.43 -5.02
N PRO A 6 -18.79 -1.41 -6.21
CA PRO A 6 -18.12 -1.72 -7.48
C PRO A 6 -17.00 -0.73 -7.85
N SER A 7 -16.85 0.35 -7.08
CA SER A 7 -15.78 1.35 -7.21
C SER A 7 -14.45 0.95 -6.56
N ILE A 8 -14.41 -0.07 -5.69
CA ILE A 8 -13.22 -0.47 -4.94
C ILE A 8 -12.75 -1.85 -5.39
N SER A 9 -11.48 -1.97 -5.77
CA SER A 9 -10.90 -3.28 -6.12
C SER A 9 -10.96 -4.25 -4.93
N PRO A 10 -11.18 -5.56 -5.14
CA PRO A 10 -11.19 -6.55 -4.06
C PRO A 10 -9.94 -6.50 -3.19
N LEU A 11 -8.79 -6.25 -3.82
CA LEU A 11 -7.49 -6.12 -3.15
C LEU A 11 -7.44 -4.93 -2.19
N ARG A 12 -7.97 -3.78 -2.60
CA ARG A 12 -8.07 -2.59 -1.73
C ARG A 12 -9.06 -2.81 -0.58
N GLN A 13 -10.17 -3.50 -0.85
CA GLN A 13 -11.18 -3.80 0.15
C GLN A 13 -10.60 -4.70 1.26
N ARG A 14 -9.93 -5.79 0.88
CA ARG A 14 -9.27 -6.71 1.81
C ARG A 14 -8.27 -5.98 2.71
N MET A 15 -7.43 -5.12 2.14
CA MET A 15 -6.46 -4.34 2.91
C MET A 15 -7.14 -3.43 3.95
N ILE A 16 -8.27 -2.81 3.62
CA ILE A 16 -9.05 -1.96 4.55
C ILE A 16 -9.63 -2.79 5.68
N GLU A 17 -10.19 -3.95 5.37
CA GLU A 17 -10.74 -4.90 6.34
C GLU A 17 -9.65 -5.40 7.30
N ASP A 18 -8.47 -5.76 6.78
CA ASP A 18 -7.33 -6.21 7.57
C ASP A 18 -6.84 -5.11 8.52
N MET A 19 -6.77 -3.86 8.07
CA MET A 19 -6.40 -2.73 8.93
C MET A 19 -7.47 -2.42 9.98
N ARG A 20 -8.76 -2.58 9.63
CA ARG A 20 -9.87 -2.46 10.58
C ARG A 20 -9.80 -3.52 11.67
N MET A 21 -9.49 -4.78 11.33
CA MET A 21 -9.28 -5.85 12.31
C MET A 21 -8.18 -5.50 13.31
N ARG A 22 -7.12 -4.82 12.86
CA ARG A 22 -6.03 -4.31 13.71
C ARG A 22 -6.32 -2.98 14.41
N LYS A 23 -7.52 -2.43 14.26
CA LYS A 23 -7.94 -1.14 14.84
C LYS A 23 -7.02 0.04 14.44
N PHE A 24 -6.48 0.03 13.23
CA PHE A 24 -5.70 1.16 12.74
C PHE A 24 -6.58 2.39 12.55
N GLY A 25 -6.07 3.56 12.94
CA GLY A 25 -6.76 4.83 12.73
C GLY A 25 -6.89 5.18 11.24
N GLU A 26 -7.89 5.98 10.89
CA GLU A 26 -8.22 6.36 9.50
C GLU A 26 -7.03 6.98 8.74
N LYS A 27 -6.21 7.78 9.44
CA LYS A 27 -5.00 8.38 8.87
C LYS A 27 -4.01 7.31 8.42
N THR A 28 -3.75 6.30 9.25
CA THR A 28 -2.87 5.18 8.93
C THR A 28 -3.44 4.36 7.77
N GLN A 29 -4.74 4.08 7.80
CA GLN A 29 -5.41 3.36 6.71
C GLN A 29 -5.24 4.08 5.37
N THR A 30 -5.47 5.39 5.36
CA THR A 30 -5.32 6.23 4.16
C THR A 30 -3.88 6.25 3.66
N GLN A 31 -2.90 6.37 4.57
CA GLN A 31 -1.47 6.36 4.22
C GLN A 31 -1.04 5.03 3.60
N TYR A 32 -1.48 3.90 4.16
CA TYR A 32 -1.08 2.59 3.67
C TYR A 32 -1.73 2.28 2.31
N VAL A 33 -3.01 2.57 2.14
CA VAL A 33 -3.69 2.45 0.84
C VAL A 33 -3.02 3.33 -0.21
N ARG A 34 -2.60 4.55 0.16
CA ARG A 34 -1.85 5.44 -0.74
C ARG A 34 -0.50 4.82 -1.13
N ALA A 35 0.22 4.21 -0.18
CA ALA A 35 1.50 3.56 -0.46
C ALA A 35 1.36 2.44 -1.49
N VAL A 36 0.39 1.54 -1.30
CA VAL A 36 0.10 0.44 -2.23
C VAL A 36 -0.34 0.96 -3.61
N ARG A 37 -1.16 2.01 -3.65
CA ARG A 37 -1.57 2.64 -4.91
C ARG A 37 -0.39 3.22 -5.69
N GLN A 38 0.55 3.88 -5.00
CA GLN A 38 1.74 4.44 -5.66
C GLN A 38 2.69 3.34 -6.12
N PHE A 39 2.82 2.27 -5.35
CA PHE A 39 3.60 1.10 -5.76
C PHE A 39 2.99 0.43 -7.00
N ALA A 40 1.68 0.23 -7.05
CA ALA A 40 1.00 -0.29 -8.24
C ALA A 40 1.23 0.59 -9.48
N LYS A 41 1.26 1.92 -9.31
CA LYS A 41 1.59 2.87 -10.39
C LYS A 41 3.04 2.72 -10.85
N TYR A 42 3.97 2.55 -9.92
CA TYR A 42 5.39 2.32 -10.22
C TYR A 42 5.58 1.01 -11.00
N LEU A 43 4.86 -0.06 -10.64
CA LEU A 43 4.92 -1.35 -11.34
C LEU A 43 4.19 -1.35 -12.70
N GLY A 44 3.22 -0.46 -12.90
CA GLY A 44 2.32 -0.50 -14.06
C GLY A 44 1.36 -1.70 -14.09
N ARG A 45 1.27 -2.47 -13.00
CA ARG A 45 0.44 -3.68 -12.86
C ARG A 45 -0.08 -3.85 -11.43
N SER A 46 -0.92 -4.85 -11.21
CA SER A 46 -1.38 -5.22 -9.86
C SER A 46 -0.17 -5.54 -8.96
N PRO A 47 -0.12 -5.00 -7.72
CA PRO A 47 0.96 -5.27 -6.78
C PRO A 47 0.86 -6.65 -6.12
N GLU A 48 -0.24 -7.39 -6.31
CA GLU A 48 -0.48 -8.70 -5.70
C GLU A 48 0.63 -9.73 -5.98
N THR A 49 1.27 -9.62 -7.14
CA THR A 49 2.36 -10.52 -7.56
C THR A 49 3.71 -9.80 -7.64
N ALA A 50 3.92 -8.76 -6.83
CA ALA A 50 5.22 -8.11 -6.77
C ALA A 50 6.24 -9.00 -6.05
N SER A 51 7.46 -9.00 -6.55
CA SER A 51 8.60 -9.66 -5.93
C SER A 51 9.23 -8.80 -4.85
N VAL A 52 10.04 -9.43 -3.99
CA VAL A 52 10.85 -8.73 -2.98
C VAL A 52 11.83 -7.75 -3.64
N GLU A 53 12.35 -8.08 -4.81
CA GLU A 53 13.27 -7.20 -5.54
C GLU A 53 12.56 -5.96 -6.09
N GLU A 54 11.33 -6.10 -6.59
CA GLU A 54 10.51 -4.95 -6.99
C GLU A 54 10.16 -4.03 -5.82
N LEU A 55 9.93 -4.60 -4.63
CA LEU A 55 9.74 -3.83 -3.39
C LEU A 55 11.01 -3.05 -3.00
N ARG A 56 12.19 -3.69 -3.11
CA ARG A 56 13.48 -3.05 -2.84
C ARG A 56 13.73 -1.91 -3.81
N ASN A 57 13.51 -2.13 -5.11
CA ASN A 57 13.70 -1.12 -6.15
C ASN A 57 12.74 0.07 -5.98
N TYR A 58 11.50 -0.19 -5.57
CA TYR A 58 10.57 0.91 -5.25
C TYR A 58 11.01 1.72 -4.02
N GLN A 59 11.54 1.07 -2.98
CA GLN A 59 12.07 1.79 -1.82
C GLN A 59 13.26 2.69 -2.19
N LEU A 60 14.17 2.19 -3.03
CA LEU A 60 15.28 2.99 -3.58
C LEU A 60 14.76 4.15 -4.43
N HIS A 61 13.80 3.89 -5.33
CA HIS A 61 13.15 4.93 -6.12
C HIS A 61 12.58 6.06 -5.24
N LEU A 62 11.92 5.73 -4.12
CA LEU A 62 11.42 6.74 -3.18
C LEU A 62 12.55 7.59 -2.56
N VAL A 63 13.68 6.96 -2.21
CA VAL A 63 14.87 7.65 -1.67
C VAL A 63 15.45 8.60 -2.71
N ASP A 64 15.65 8.11 -3.94
CA ASP A 64 16.23 8.90 -5.03
C ASP A 64 15.36 10.12 -5.41
N HIS A 65 14.05 10.03 -5.15
CA HIS A 65 13.10 11.12 -5.36
C HIS A 65 12.91 12.03 -4.14
N GLY A 66 13.78 11.92 -3.12
CA GLY A 66 13.77 12.82 -1.96
C GLY A 66 12.58 12.61 -1.02
N THR A 67 12.00 11.41 -0.97
CA THR A 67 10.90 11.10 -0.04
C THR A 67 11.40 11.26 1.40
N SER A 68 10.66 12.02 2.22
CA SER A 68 11.03 12.21 3.63
C SER A 68 11.12 10.87 4.39
N PRO A 69 11.98 10.74 5.42
CA PRO A 69 12.11 9.52 6.20
C PRO A 69 10.77 9.03 6.79
N ALA A 70 9.92 9.95 7.25
CA ALA A 70 8.61 9.61 7.78
C ALA A 70 7.67 9.03 6.71
N SER A 71 7.66 9.63 5.51
CA SER A 71 6.87 9.13 4.38
C SER A 71 7.40 7.80 3.85
N LEU A 72 8.72 7.63 3.80
CA LEU A 72 9.37 6.39 3.40
C LEU A 72 9.02 5.25 4.37
N ASN A 73 9.09 5.51 5.69
CA ASN A 73 8.69 4.53 6.71
C ASN A 73 7.21 4.16 6.61
N ALA A 74 6.32 5.13 6.39
CA ALA A 74 4.90 4.85 6.18
C ALA A 74 4.67 3.99 4.93
N ALA A 75 5.41 4.24 3.84
CA ALA A 75 5.34 3.43 2.63
C ALA A 75 5.84 2.00 2.87
N ILE A 76 6.98 1.84 3.53
CA ILE A 76 7.54 0.52 3.88
C ILE A 76 6.56 -0.26 4.77
N CYS A 77 6.04 0.35 5.83
CA CYS A 77 5.11 -0.32 6.73
C CYS A 77 3.79 -0.67 6.03
N GLY A 78 3.28 0.21 5.17
CA GLY A 78 2.08 -0.05 4.37
C GLY A 78 2.25 -1.19 3.38
N LEU A 79 3.40 -1.28 2.71
CA LEU A 79 3.72 -2.37 1.80
C LEU A 79 3.96 -3.69 2.55
N LYS A 80 4.68 -3.66 3.67
CA LYS A 80 4.87 -4.84 4.54
C LYS A 80 3.56 -5.36 5.13
N PHE A 81 2.57 -4.50 5.35
CA PHE A 81 1.25 -4.90 5.81
C PHE A 81 0.41 -5.53 4.69
N PHE A 82 0.65 -5.08 3.46
CA PHE A 82 -0.10 -5.51 2.28
C PHE A 82 0.26 -6.91 1.79
N PHE A 83 1.53 -7.30 1.90
CA PHE A 83 2.04 -8.65 1.61
C PHE A 83 2.00 -9.55 2.84
#